data_AF-A0A528FBX1-F1
#
_entry.id   AF-A0A528FBX1-F1
#
_cell.length_a   1.000
_cell.length_b   1.000
_cell.length_c   1.000
_cell.angle_alpha   90.00
_cell.angle_beta   90.00
_cell.angle_gamma   90.00
#
_symmetry.space_group_name_H-M   'P 1'
#
loop_
_entity.id
_entity.type
_entity.pdbx_description
1 polymer ?
#
loop_
_entity_poly.entity_id
_entity_poly.type
_entity_poly.pdbx_seq_one_letter_code
_entity_poly.pdbx_strand_id
1 'polypeptide(L)' 'SEHSMQRGSNASAISYVEMEHPGGKLFGAGINTNIVAASLEAVVSAANRIVGRKVD' A
#
# COMPACT_ATOMS: atom_id res chain seq x y z
N SER A 1 8.85 15.10 4.82
CA SER A 1 10.23 14.58 4.84
C SER A 1 10.25 13.27 4.11
N GLU A 2 10.72 13.28 2.87
CA GLU A 2 11.05 12.07 2.11
C GLU A 2 12.54 11.81 2.33
N HIS A 3 12.89 10.61 2.79
CA HIS A 3 14.28 10.21 3.02
C HIS A 3 14.54 8.95 2.21
N SER A 4 15.40 9.06 1.20
CA SER A 4 15.82 7.96 0.35
C SER A 4 16.73 7.00 1.11
N MET A 5 16.24 5.80 1.40
CA MET A 5 17.09 4.72 1.87
C MET A 5 17.81 4.11 0.65
N GLN A 6 19.12 4.34 0.59
CA GLN A 6 20.12 3.66 -0.26
C GLN A 6 20.39 4.24 -1.66
N ARG A 7 21.68 4.54 -1.91
CA ARG A 7 22.23 4.84 -3.24
C ARG A 7 22.04 3.63 -4.18
N GLY A 8 21.52 3.88 -5.37
CA GLY A 8 21.56 2.94 -6.50
C GLY A 8 20.20 2.78 -7.18
N SER A 9 20.19 2.49 -8.48
CA SER A 9 19.01 2.34 -9.36
C SER A 9 17.99 1.25 -8.95
N ASN A 10 18.04 0.74 -7.71
CA ASN A 10 17.16 -0.26 -7.12
C ASN A 10 16.59 0.21 -5.75
N ALA A 11 16.45 1.52 -5.54
CA ALA A 11 15.79 2.05 -4.34
C ALA A 11 14.36 1.50 -4.26
N SER A 12 14.03 0.78 -3.19
CA SER A 12 12.67 0.29 -2.98
C SER A 12 11.79 1.44 -2.50
N ALA A 13 10.71 1.70 -3.21
CA ALA A 13 9.66 2.62 -2.81
C ALA A 13 8.60 1.88 -1.98
N ILE A 14 8.08 2.56 -0.97
CA ILE A 14 6.98 2.07 -0.15
C ILE A 14 5.81 3.05 -0.24
N SER A 15 4.60 2.52 -0.36
CA SER A 15 3.37 3.31 -0.42
C SER A 15 2.35 2.78 0.58
N TYR A 16 1.62 3.70 1.20
CA TYR A 16 0.56 3.42 2.15
C TYR A 16 -0.70 4.17 1.71
N VAL A 17 -1.86 3.50 1.77
CA VAL A 17 -3.16 4.12 1.46
C VAL A 17 -4.14 3.85 2.58
N GLU A 18 -4.84 4.90 3.03
CA GLU A 18 -6.05 4.75 3.85
C GLU A 18 -7.24 4.52 2.90
N MET A 19 -8.06 3.52 3.20
CA MET A 19 -9.27 3.21 2.47
C MET A 19 -10.45 3.16 3.43
N GLU A 20 -11.46 3.96 3.13
CA GLU A 20 -12.75 3.93 3.82
C GLU A 20 -13.66 2.88 3.16
N HIS A 21 -14.36 2.11 4.00
CA HIS A 21 -15.31 1.09 3.58
C HIS A 21 -16.47 1.01 4.60
N PRO A 22 -17.57 0.28 4.30
CA PRO A 22 -18.73 0.22 5.20
C PRO A 22 -18.44 -0.25 6.64
N GLY A 23 -17.35 -1.00 6.86
CA GLY A 23 -16.93 -1.50 8.17
C GLY A 23 -15.85 -0.64 8.85
N GLY A 24 -15.61 0.58 8.35
CA GLY A 24 -14.67 1.53 8.91
C GLY A 24 -13.50 1.85 7.97
N LYS A 25 -12.36 2.21 8.54
CA LYS A 25 -11.15 2.57 7.81
C LYS A 25 -10.08 1.50 7.99
N LEU A 26 -9.31 1.25 6.93
CA LEU A 26 -8.13 0.40 7.02
C LEU A 26 -7.01 0.91 6.12
N PHE A 27 -5.82 0.39 6.34
CA PHE A 27 -4.65 0.71 5.55
C PHE A 27 -4.24 -0.47 4.67
N GLY A 28 -3.82 -0.14 3.45
CA GLY A 28 -3.04 -1.00 2.57
C GLY A 28 -1.60 -0.51 2.46
N ALA A 29 -0.69 -1.43 2.13
CA ALA A 29 0.72 -1.15 1.94
C ALA A 29 1.26 -1.91 0.73
N GLY A 30 2.18 -1.29 -0.01
CA GLY A 30 2.84 -1.87 -1.18
C GLY A 30 4.31 -1.47 -1.22
N ILE A 31 5.18 -2.37 -1.68
CA ILE A 31 6.64 -2.17 -1.71
C ILE A 31 7.14 -2.61 -3.07
N ASN A 32 7.66 -1.66 -3.83
CA ASN A 32 8.14 -1.92 -5.18
C ASN A 32 9.27 -0.94 -5.54
N THR A 33 10.20 -1.32 -6.41
CA THR A 33 11.23 -0.40 -6.90
C THR A 33 10.66 0.73 -7.79
N ASN A 34 9.42 0.59 -8.25
CA ASN A 34 8.66 1.63 -8.92
C ASN A 34 7.55 2.18 -7.99
N ILE A 35 7.57 3.49 -7.73
CA ILE A 35 6.59 4.16 -6.84
C ILE A 35 5.13 4.02 -7.31
N VAL A 36 4.89 3.97 -8.62
CA VAL A 36 3.55 3.77 -9.19
C VAL A 36 3.07 2.35 -8.89
N ALA A 37 3.95 1.36 -9.07
CA ALA A 37 3.63 -0.03 -8.75
C ALA A 37 3.40 -0.23 -7.24
N ALA A 38 4.25 0.36 -6.39
CA ALA A 38 4.06 0.33 -4.93
C ALA A 38 2.70 0.92 -4.52
N SER A 39 2.26 1.99 -5.19
CA SER A 39 0.95 2.60 -4.93
C SER A 39 -0.21 1.70 -5.35
N LEU A 40 -0.12 1.04 -6.50
CA LEU A 40 -1.13 0.07 -6.94
C LEU A 40 -1.20 -1.13 -5.98
N GLU A 41 -0.05 -1.66 -5.56
CA GLU A 41 0.03 -2.73 -4.58
C GLU A 41 -0.60 -2.33 -3.24
N ALA A 42 -0.40 -1.10 -2.78
CA ALA A 42 -1.04 -0.59 -1.57
C ALA A 42 -2.57 -0.57 -1.68
N VAL A 43 -3.12 -0.15 -2.82
CA VAL A 43 -4.57 -0.17 -3.08
C VAL A 43 -5.11 -1.61 -3.13
N VAL A 44 -4.43 -2.51 -3.85
CA VAL A 44 -4.83 -3.92 -3.93
C VAL A 44 -4.76 -4.59 -2.55
N SER A 45 -3.74 -4.28 -1.76
CA SER A 45 -3.58 -4.73 -0.38
C SER A 45 -4.75 -4.30 0.52
N ALA A 46 -5.17 -3.03 0.42
CA ALA A 46 -6.36 -2.53 1.13
C ALA A 46 -7.64 -3.25 0.67
N ALA A 47 -7.88 -3.34 -0.65
CA ALA A 47 -9.07 -3.97 -1.21
C ALA A 47 -9.19 -5.45 -0.80
N ASN A 48 -8.08 -6.21 -0.87
CA ASN A 48 -8.05 -7.61 -0.44
C ASN A 48 -8.36 -7.78 1.04
N ARG A 49 -7.93 -6.85 1.90
CA ARG A 49 -8.28 -6.86 3.33
C ARG A 49 -9.77 -6.60 3.55
N ILE A 50 -10.42 -5.77 2.73
CA ILE A 50 -11.86 -5.54 2.79
C ILE A 50 -12.62 -6.81 2.37
N VAL A 51 -12.26 -7.39 1.23
CA VAL A 51 -12.94 -8.57 0.68
C VAL A 51 -12.71 -9.82 1.53
N GLY A 52 -11.50 -9.97 2.08
CA GLY A 52 -11.13 -11.11 2.94
C GLY A 52 -11.72 -11.04 4.35
N ARG A 53 -12.23 -9.88 4.77
CA ARG A 53 -12.93 -9.74 6.05
C ARG A 53 -14.33 -10.31 5.87
N LYS A 54 -14.56 -11.53 6.37
CA LYS A 54 -15.90 -12.09 6.47
C LYS A 54 -16.77 -11.09 7.23
N VAL A 55 -17.89 -10.72 6.63
CA VAL A 55 -18.94 -9.96 7.31
C VAL A 55 -19.66 -10.97 8.17
N ASP A 56 -19.44 -10.91 9.49
CA ASP A 56 -20.14 -11.74 10.47
C ASP A 56 -21.62 -11.32 10.59
#